data_AF-A0A6N6SZF7-F1
#
_entry.id   AF-A0A6N6SZF7-F1
#
_cell.length_a   1.000
_cell.length_b   1.000
_cell.length_c   1.000
_cell.angle_alpha   90.00
_cell.angle_beta   90.00
_cell.angle_gamma   90.00
#
_symmetry.space_group_name_H-M   'P 1'
#
loop_
_entity.id
_entity.type
_entity.pdbx_description
1 polymer ?
#
loop_
_entity_poly.entity_id
_entity_poly.type
_entity_poly.pdbx_seq_one_letter_code
_entity_poly.pdbx_strand_id
1 'polypeptide(L)'
;MNILFHIVYAAHASGTHHKLALDALRHLNCVDADLWQRLFLANAKLYLDGSKAPDNEFKDFKNHVLHTRDGYWGGAPEKVRSWYQHLVEALAQQDWHTAVYCAGVLSHYYTDPLHPFHTAQSEAENNIHRAVEWSICKAYDELRDLGRNDFRNMDVNISSDPNWLAHLVCDGAEMANGYYEKLIAHYDIQRGINDPPAGLDRVAKRIVSELIWYAALSYAAVLARAIDESNAHPPQVTLTPAILLATVQVPFKLIARRIADAEERRVVERMYDELIATGTVDRNLPEDDRTVRDLHAAEVLAKRPPHPDASKIFPFRPRERVVTRIEQKRAARGSTSPAGNVVALHTAPPPVSAPVPAPAPAVVRNESSPVAEAPAAVRPRAGLTDRLDRLTVAPLAPRTPRQEAPAVASASEPRFHLALDQDVVDAPTIGPKTAERLNPHGVKTVRDLLKADPVALSVLMNARTITPATITDWQDQAKLVCTVPGLRGTHAQLLVGAGYRSADTIAAAEAEKLCADVLAFATSPAGQRVLRNGDPPDIEKIKGWLEAALSVKAA
;
A
#
# COMPACT_ATOMS: atom_id res chain seq x y z
N MET A 1 5.13 -15.90 -3.01
CA MET A 1 4.19 -14.75 -3.03
C MET A 1 4.09 -14.25 -4.46
N ASN A 2 2.90 -14.00 -4.99
CA ASN A 2 2.70 -13.61 -6.39
C ASN A 2 3.20 -12.16 -6.66
N ILE A 3 3.82 -11.88 -7.81
CA ILE A 3 4.18 -10.53 -8.34
C ILE A 3 3.09 -9.49 -8.06
N LEU A 4 1.83 -9.91 -8.21
CA LEU A 4 0.64 -9.10 -7.98
C LEU A 4 0.53 -8.55 -6.55
N PHE A 5 0.94 -9.33 -5.54
CA PHE A 5 1.00 -8.88 -4.15
C PHE A 5 2.00 -7.72 -4.01
N HIS A 6 3.19 -7.83 -4.61
CA HIS A 6 4.20 -6.78 -4.54
C HIS A 6 3.74 -5.48 -5.22
N ILE A 7 2.99 -5.58 -6.32
CA ILE A 7 2.38 -4.41 -6.98
C ILE A 7 1.40 -3.72 -6.04
N VAL A 8 0.48 -4.47 -5.42
CA VAL A 8 -0.49 -3.92 -4.46
C VAL A 8 0.22 -3.28 -3.26
N TYR A 9 1.20 -3.99 -2.70
CA TYR A 9 2.00 -3.51 -1.56
C TYR A 9 2.68 -2.18 -1.88
N ALA A 10 3.46 -2.12 -2.97
CA ALA A 10 4.15 -0.91 -3.38
C ALA A 10 3.18 0.25 -3.69
N ALA A 11 2.09 -0.03 -4.40
CA ALA A 11 1.16 1.00 -4.87
C ALA A 11 0.17 1.49 -3.82
N HIS A 12 -0.15 0.69 -2.80
CA HIS A 12 -1.20 1.03 -1.82
C HIS A 12 -0.70 1.17 -0.39
N ALA A 13 0.36 0.46 0.02
CA ALA A 13 0.82 0.48 1.40
C ALA A 13 1.67 1.72 1.71
N SER A 14 1.01 2.81 2.10
CA SER A 14 1.67 4.10 2.39
C SER A 14 1.95 4.37 3.87
N GLY A 15 1.44 3.56 4.78
CA GLY A 15 1.57 3.76 6.23
C GLY A 15 1.66 2.43 6.97
N THR A 16 2.05 2.47 8.24
CA THR A 16 2.33 1.28 9.06
C THR A 16 1.16 0.29 9.08
N HIS A 17 -0.08 0.72 9.39
CA HIS A 17 -1.23 -0.20 9.38
C HIS A 17 -1.53 -0.83 8.02
N HIS A 18 -1.34 -0.08 6.92
CA HIS A 18 -1.49 -0.66 5.58
C HIS A 18 -0.49 -1.80 5.37
N LYS A 19 0.75 -1.59 5.80
CA LYS A 19 1.83 -2.56 5.64
C LYS A 19 1.64 -3.78 6.56
N LEU A 20 1.25 -3.57 7.82
CA LEU A 20 0.94 -4.64 8.77
C LEU A 20 -0.23 -5.51 8.30
N ALA A 21 -1.32 -4.89 7.84
CA ALA A 21 -2.47 -5.61 7.32
C ALA A 21 -2.08 -6.51 6.12
N LEU A 22 -1.30 -5.98 5.17
CA LEU A 22 -0.83 -6.78 4.03
C LEU A 22 0.21 -7.83 4.43
N ASP A 23 1.12 -7.52 5.36
CA ASP A 23 2.12 -8.48 5.83
C ASP A 23 1.45 -9.65 6.56
N ALA A 24 0.37 -9.43 7.30
CA ALA A 24 -0.41 -10.53 7.87
C ALA A 24 -0.98 -11.47 6.78
N LEU A 25 -1.42 -10.95 5.62
CA LEU A 25 -1.84 -11.80 4.51
C LEU A 25 -0.69 -12.67 3.97
N ARG A 26 0.56 -12.20 4.04
CA ARG A 26 1.74 -13.01 3.65
C ARG A 26 1.93 -14.22 4.56
N HIS A 27 1.51 -14.10 5.81
CA HIS A 27 1.65 -15.10 6.86
C HIS A 27 0.36 -15.87 7.13
N LEU A 28 -0.69 -15.64 6.33
CA LEU A 28 -1.97 -16.32 6.49
C LEU A 28 -1.77 -17.82 6.31
N ASN A 29 -2.05 -18.58 7.37
CA ASN A 29 -1.92 -20.02 7.41
C ASN A 29 -3.26 -20.65 7.78
N CYS A 30 -4.05 -20.99 6.76
CA CYS A 30 -5.32 -21.68 6.87
C CYS A 30 -5.57 -22.53 5.62
N VAL A 31 -6.63 -23.34 5.64
CA VAL A 31 -7.06 -24.09 4.45
C VAL A 31 -7.39 -23.09 3.33
N ASP A 32 -6.91 -23.37 2.13
CA ASP A 32 -7.09 -22.51 0.95
C ASP A 32 -6.57 -21.07 1.12
N ALA A 33 -5.51 -20.87 1.91
CA ALA A 33 -4.91 -19.55 2.18
C ALA A 33 -4.66 -18.72 0.90
N ASP A 34 -4.20 -19.34 -0.19
CA ASP A 34 -3.99 -18.66 -1.47
C ASP A 34 -5.28 -18.05 -2.05
N LEU A 35 -6.43 -18.70 -1.89
CA LEU A 35 -7.71 -18.19 -2.37
C LEU A 35 -8.23 -17.06 -1.49
N TRP A 36 -8.05 -17.17 -0.18
CA TRP A 36 -8.34 -16.08 0.76
C TRP A 36 -7.48 -14.84 0.47
N GLN A 37 -6.17 -15.02 0.30
CA GLN A 37 -5.27 -13.94 -0.11
C GLN A 37 -5.75 -13.27 -1.40
N ARG A 38 -6.20 -14.04 -2.40
CA ARG A 38 -6.76 -13.47 -3.64
C ARG A 38 -7.99 -12.61 -3.40
N LEU A 39 -8.90 -13.03 -2.52
CA LEU A 39 -10.07 -12.23 -2.15
C LEU A 39 -9.65 -10.88 -1.57
N PHE A 40 -8.73 -10.87 -0.59
CA PHE A 40 -8.26 -9.63 0.02
C PHE A 40 -7.52 -8.74 -0.98
N LEU A 41 -6.65 -9.32 -1.83
CA LEU A 41 -5.91 -8.57 -2.84
C LEU A 41 -6.82 -7.97 -3.92
N ALA A 42 -7.87 -8.68 -4.35
CA ALA A 42 -8.86 -8.14 -5.27
C ALA A 42 -9.63 -6.95 -4.69
N ASN A 43 -9.70 -6.88 -3.35
CA ASN A 43 -10.38 -5.83 -2.59
C ASN A 43 -9.37 -4.97 -1.79
N ALA A 44 -8.11 -4.89 -2.23
CA ALA A 44 -7.02 -4.30 -1.44
C ALA A 44 -7.31 -2.85 -1.02
N LYS A 45 -7.94 -2.04 -1.89
CA LYS A 45 -8.32 -0.69 -1.49
C LYS A 45 -9.26 -0.70 -0.27
N LEU A 46 -10.28 -1.56 -0.29
CA LEU A 46 -11.28 -1.64 0.78
C LEU A 46 -10.66 -2.16 2.08
N TYR A 47 -9.77 -3.14 1.98
CA TYR A 47 -9.03 -3.68 3.11
C TYR A 47 -8.20 -2.59 3.80
N LEU A 48 -7.49 -1.80 2.99
CA LEU A 48 -6.61 -0.74 3.46
C LEU A 48 -7.38 0.49 3.97
N ASP A 49 -8.49 0.86 3.31
CA ASP A 49 -9.43 1.85 3.83
C ASP A 49 -9.91 1.44 5.24
N GLY A 50 -10.23 0.16 5.45
CA GLY A 50 -10.59 -0.38 6.77
C GLY A 50 -9.47 -0.22 7.80
N SER A 51 -8.22 -0.55 7.43
CA SER A 51 -7.05 -0.41 8.34
C SER A 51 -6.69 1.01 8.75
N LYS A 52 -7.37 2.01 8.17
CA LYS A 52 -7.20 3.43 8.50
C LYS A 52 -8.48 4.11 8.95
N ALA A 53 -9.62 3.42 8.94
CA ALA A 53 -10.88 3.97 9.39
C ALA A 53 -10.88 4.38 10.87
N PRO A 54 -10.19 3.66 11.80
CA PRO A 54 -10.13 4.11 13.19
C PRO A 54 -9.49 5.50 13.36
N ASP A 55 -8.35 5.77 12.73
CA ASP A 55 -7.70 7.09 12.75
C ASP A 55 -8.53 8.18 12.03
N ASN A 56 -9.08 7.84 10.86
CA ASN A 56 -9.59 8.84 9.93
C ASN A 56 -11.09 9.11 10.06
N GLU A 57 -11.87 8.10 10.46
CA GLU A 57 -13.33 8.14 10.48
C GLU A 57 -13.90 8.01 11.91
N PHE A 58 -13.43 7.03 12.69
CA PHE A 58 -14.02 6.75 14.00
C PHE A 58 -13.48 7.68 15.08
N LYS A 59 -12.17 7.96 15.06
CA LYS A 59 -11.46 8.84 15.99
C LYS A 59 -11.76 8.54 17.46
N ASP A 60 -11.97 7.26 17.77
CA ASP A 60 -12.24 6.76 19.11
C ASP A 60 -10.93 6.38 19.80
N PHE A 61 -9.98 7.33 19.89
CA PHE A 61 -8.57 7.12 20.22
C PHE A 61 -8.31 6.33 21.52
N LYS A 62 -9.19 6.38 22.51
CA LYS A 62 -9.09 5.53 23.71
C LYS A 62 -9.11 4.02 23.39
N ASN A 63 -9.77 3.62 22.32
CA ASN A 63 -9.85 2.22 21.87
C ASN A 63 -8.59 1.76 21.13
N HIS A 64 -7.63 2.64 20.89
CA HIS A 64 -6.35 2.32 20.25
C HIS A 64 -5.32 1.90 21.31
N VAL A 65 -5.51 2.32 22.56
CA VAL A 65 -4.54 2.07 23.65
C VAL A 65 -4.96 0.95 24.59
N LEU A 66 -3.97 0.36 25.25
CA LEU A 66 -4.12 -0.58 26.36
C LEU A 66 -2.99 -0.40 27.39
N HIS A 67 -3.23 0.41 28.41
CA HIS A 67 -2.26 0.72 29.44
C HIS A 67 -2.14 -0.40 30.47
N THR A 68 -1.18 -1.28 30.26
CA THR A 68 -0.97 -2.51 31.06
C THR A 68 -0.60 -2.24 32.50
N ARG A 69 -0.13 -1.03 32.82
CA ARG A 69 0.24 -0.61 34.19
C ARG A 69 -0.84 0.19 34.90
N ASP A 70 -1.99 0.42 34.26
CA ASP A 70 -3.09 1.23 34.78
C ASP A 70 -4.40 0.43 34.88
N GLY A 71 -4.32 -0.83 35.30
CA GLY A 71 -5.44 -1.76 35.32
C GLY A 71 -5.98 -2.03 33.91
N TYR A 72 -5.09 -2.16 32.92
CA TYR A 72 -5.45 -2.32 31.50
C TYR A 72 -6.37 -1.21 30.99
N TRP A 73 -6.13 0.03 31.40
CA TRP A 73 -6.92 1.17 30.97
C TRP A 73 -6.80 1.39 29.47
N GLY A 74 -7.93 1.55 28.79
CA GLY A 74 -7.99 1.63 27.33
C GLY A 74 -9.28 1.00 26.83
N GLY A 75 -9.32 0.62 25.56
CA GLY A 75 -10.47 -0.06 24.97
C GLY A 75 -10.15 -1.04 23.84
N ALA A 76 -8.85 -1.30 23.58
CA ALA A 76 -8.43 -2.16 22.49
C ALA A 76 -9.01 -3.59 22.58
N PRO A 77 -8.97 -4.31 23.73
CA PRO A 77 -9.49 -5.67 23.82
C PRO A 77 -10.97 -5.80 23.43
N GLU A 78 -11.85 -4.92 23.92
CA GLU A 78 -13.26 -4.96 23.56
C GLU A 78 -13.49 -4.60 22.09
N LYS A 79 -12.73 -3.62 21.58
CA LYS A 79 -12.88 -3.17 20.20
C LYS A 79 -12.40 -4.21 19.20
N VAL A 80 -11.28 -4.86 19.50
CA VAL A 80 -10.78 -6.03 18.76
C VAL A 80 -11.82 -7.16 18.76
N ARG A 81 -12.39 -7.51 19.92
CA ARG A 81 -13.44 -8.54 19.99
C ARG A 81 -14.68 -8.20 19.18
N SER A 82 -15.12 -6.94 19.21
CA SER A 82 -16.27 -6.48 18.44
C SER A 82 -16.03 -6.60 16.93
N TRP A 83 -14.90 -6.11 16.42
CA TRP A 83 -14.59 -6.20 15.00
C TRP A 83 -14.26 -7.62 14.52
N TYR A 84 -13.72 -8.46 15.40
CA TYR A 84 -13.55 -9.88 15.15
C TYR A 84 -14.90 -10.57 14.91
N GLN A 85 -15.90 -10.29 15.75
CA GLN A 85 -17.25 -10.84 15.57
C GLN A 85 -17.87 -10.38 14.25
N HIS A 86 -17.74 -9.10 13.90
CA HIS A 86 -18.21 -8.60 12.60
C HIS A 86 -17.55 -9.27 11.40
N LEU A 87 -16.25 -9.56 11.51
CA LEU A 87 -15.52 -10.29 10.49
C LEU A 87 -16.07 -11.72 10.34
N VAL A 88 -16.19 -12.46 11.44
CA VAL A 88 -16.71 -13.84 11.45
C VAL A 88 -18.13 -13.90 10.89
N GLU A 89 -19.01 -13.00 11.32
CA GLU A 89 -20.39 -12.90 10.83
C GLU A 89 -20.46 -12.60 9.33
N ALA A 90 -19.67 -11.63 8.85
CA ALA A 90 -19.65 -11.28 7.44
C ALA A 90 -19.08 -12.40 6.56
N LEU A 91 -18.06 -13.12 7.04
CA LEU A 91 -17.52 -14.31 6.38
C LEU A 91 -18.57 -15.42 6.30
N ALA A 92 -19.25 -15.73 7.41
CA ALA A 92 -20.29 -16.76 7.46
C ALA A 92 -21.48 -16.42 6.53
N GLN A 93 -21.80 -15.14 6.39
CA GLN A 93 -22.82 -14.64 5.45
C GLN A 93 -22.33 -14.52 4.00
N GLN A 94 -21.05 -14.82 3.73
CA GLN A 94 -20.41 -14.63 2.44
C GLN A 94 -20.48 -13.19 1.91
N ASP A 95 -20.58 -12.22 2.82
CA ASP A 95 -20.53 -10.79 2.50
C ASP A 95 -19.07 -10.33 2.41
N TRP A 96 -18.43 -10.68 1.30
CA TRP A 96 -16.99 -10.52 1.14
C TRP A 96 -16.49 -9.08 1.27
N HIS A 97 -17.28 -8.09 0.85
CA HIS A 97 -16.87 -6.68 0.96
C HIS A 97 -16.88 -6.23 2.43
N THR A 98 -17.95 -6.57 3.17
CA THR A 98 -18.01 -6.28 4.61
C THR A 98 -16.93 -7.03 5.36
N ALA A 99 -16.70 -8.32 5.05
CA ALA A 99 -15.64 -9.13 5.66
C ALA A 99 -14.26 -8.51 5.43
N VAL A 100 -13.92 -8.12 4.19
CA VAL A 100 -12.65 -7.48 3.88
C VAL A 100 -12.47 -6.16 4.64
N TYR A 101 -13.52 -5.33 4.69
CA TYR A 101 -13.45 -4.08 5.45
C TYR A 101 -13.28 -4.31 6.96
N CYS A 102 -14.06 -5.23 7.54
CA CYS A 102 -13.99 -5.60 8.95
C CYS A 102 -12.61 -6.15 9.32
N ALA A 103 -12.01 -6.99 8.46
CA ALA A 103 -10.64 -7.44 8.66
C ALA A 103 -9.68 -6.25 8.69
N GLY A 104 -9.81 -5.31 7.75
CA GLY A 104 -9.01 -4.09 7.74
C GLY A 104 -9.11 -3.34 9.07
N VAL A 105 -10.33 -3.06 9.54
CA VAL A 105 -10.54 -2.35 10.81
C VAL A 105 -10.00 -3.14 12.01
N LEU A 106 -10.24 -4.45 12.04
CA LEU A 106 -9.72 -5.33 13.08
C LEU A 106 -8.20 -5.29 13.15
N SER A 107 -7.51 -5.25 12.00
CA SER A 107 -6.05 -5.19 11.95
C SER A 107 -5.51 -3.99 12.71
N HIS A 108 -6.16 -2.84 12.58
CA HIS A 108 -5.74 -1.59 13.21
C HIS A 108 -5.77 -1.70 14.74
N TYR A 109 -6.97 -1.88 15.31
CA TYR A 109 -7.16 -1.99 16.76
C TYR A 109 -6.38 -3.15 17.39
N TYR A 110 -6.12 -4.23 16.63
CA TYR A 110 -5.32 -5.34 17.12
C TYR A 110 -3.84 -4.97 17.20
N THR A 111 -3.32 -4.23 16.22
CA THR A 111 -1.89 -3.89 16.14
C THR A 111 -1.48 -2.67 16.95
N ASP A 112 -2.39 -1.73 17.22
CA ASP A 112 -2.10 -0.54 18.03
C ASP A 112 -1.47 -0.87 19.39
N PRO A 113 -2.06 -1.76 20.24
CA PRO A 113 -1.46 -2.11 21.52
C PRO A 113 -0.13 -2.87 21.40
N LEU A 114 0.30 -3.25 20.20
CA LEU A 114 1.62 -3.84 19.96
C LEU A 114 2.70 -2.77 19.71
N HIS A 115 2.31 -1.49 19.61
CA HIS A 115 3.22 -0.36 19.64
C HIS A 115 3.46 0.08 21.09
N PRO A 116 4.72 0.24 21.55
CA PRO A 116 4.98 0.53 22.96
C PRO A 116 4.24 1.77 23.45
N PHE A 117 4.18 2.84 22.66
CA PHE A 117 3.56 4.11 23.10
C PHE A 117 2.04 4.06 23.21
N HIS A 118 1.40 2.95 22.82
CA HIS A 118 -0.04 2.75 23.02
C HIS A 118 -0.32 1.92 24.30
N THR A 119 0.70 1.68 25.13
CA THR A 119 0.61 0.83 26.33
C THR A 119 0.90 1.53 27.65
N ALA A 120 1.20 2.82 27.63
CA ALA A 120 1.38 3.67 28.80
C ALA A 120 1.38 5.14 28.38
N GLN A 121 1.29 6.06 29.34
CA GLN A 121 1.32 7.50 29.11
C GLN A 121 2.43 8.17 29.93
N SER A 122 3.22 9.03 29.28
CA SER A 122 4.17 9.90 29.97
C SER A 122 4.43 11.19 29.20
N GLU A 123 4.94 12.22 29.89
CA GLU A 123 5.34 13.48 29.23
C GLU A 123 6.49 13.25 28.25
N ALA A 124 7.45 12.40 28.59
CA ALA A 124 8.60 12.09 27.74
C ALA A 124 8.16 11.44 26.41
N GLU A 125 7.15 10.56 26.45
CA GLU A 125 6.57 9.95 25.26
C GLU A 125 5.73 10.94 24.46
N ASN A 126 4.88 11.77 25.09
CA ASN A 126 4.12 12.84 24.40
C ASN A 126 5.02 13.73 23.53
N ASN A 127 6.24 14.01 24.00
CA ASN A 127 7.20 14.86 23.30
C ASN A 127 7.72 14.24 22.00
N ILE A 128 7.66 12.92 21.83
CA ILE A 128 8.32 12.20 20.74
C ILE A 128 7.41 11.23 19.98
N HIS A 129 6.20 10.96 20.46
CA HIS A 129 5.30 9.91 19.97
C HIS A 129 5.16 9.95 18.45
N ARG A 130 4.67 11.08 17.93
CA ARG A 130 4.45 11.25 16.50
C ARG A 130 5.72 11.13 15.67
N ALA A 131 6.85 11.59 16.21
CA ALA A 131 8.14 11.50 15.54
C ALA A 131 8.61 10.03 15.42
N VAL A 132 8.39 9.23 16.46
CA VAL A 132 8.66 7.79 16.45
C VAL A 132 7.79 7.08 15.42
N GLU A 133 6.48 7.29 15.42
CA GLU A 133 5.57 6.67 14.44
C GLU A 133 5.94 7.01 12.99
N TRP A 134 6.29 8.28 12.74
CA TRP A 134 6.76 8.71 11.42
C TRP A 134 8.07 8.01 11.03
N SER A 135 9.02 7.91 11.96
CA SER A 135 10.30 7.21 11.76
C SER A 135 10.10 5.72 11.46
N ILE A 136 9.19 5.05 12.19
CA ILE A 136 8.82 3.65 11.96
C ILE A 136 8.19 3.50 10.58
N CYS A 137 7.26 4.36 10.21
CA CYS A 137 6.61 4.36 8.90
C CYS A 137 7.64 4.45 7.76
N LYS A 138 8.65 5.32 7.90
CA LYS A 138 9.73 5.51 6.91
C LYS A 138 10.73 4.36 6.88
N ALA A 139 11.04 3.77 8.03
CA ALA A 139 11.96 2.65 8.15
C ALA A 139 11.29 1.28 7.98
N TYR A 140 9.98 1.21 7.76
CA TYR A 140 9.21 -0.02 7.89
C TYR A 140 9.78 -1.21 7.09
N ASP A 141 10.19 -1.01 5.84
CA ASP A 141 10.68 -2.13 5.02
C ASP A 141 12.01 -2.70 5.56
N GLU A 142 12.89 -1.83 6.08
CA GLU A 142 14.11 -2.22 6.79
C GLU A 142 13.76 -2.97 8.07
N LEU A 143 12.83 -2.44 8.88
CA LEU A 143 12.40 -3.02 10.15
C LEU A 143 11.75 -4.40 9.96
N ARG A 144 10.90 -4.55 8.94
CA ARG A 144 10.29 -5.85 8.60
C ARG A 144 11.33 -6.86 8.18
N ASP A 145 12.31 -6.46 7.37
CA ASP A 145 13.36 -7.37 6.90
C ASP A 145 14.30 -7.78 8.05
N LEU A 146 14.61 -6.87 8.98
CA LEU A 146 15.29 -7.20 10.25
C LEU A 146 14.46 -8.17 11.09
N GLY A 147 13.17 -7.90 11.25
CA GLY A 147 12.22 -8.74 11.99
C GLY A 147 12.22 -10.18 11.47
N ARG A 148 12.06 -10.31 10.15
CA ARG A 148 12.11 -11.60 9.44
C ARG A 148 13.42 -12.34 9.68
N ASN A 149 14.56 -11.66 9.69
CA ASN A 149 15.87 -12.31 9.78
C ASN A 149 16.19 -12.73 11.22
N ASP A 150 16.00 -11.80 12.17
CA ASP A 150 16.42 -11.95 13.57
C ASP A 150 15.41 -12.76 14.38
N PHE A 151 14.13 -12.74 13.99
CA PHE A 151 13.01 -13.36 14.72
C PHE A 151 12.24 -14.39 13.88
N ARG A 152 12.89 -15.01 12.88
CA ARG A 152 12.27 -16.01 11.99
C ARG A 152 11.58 -17.20 12.67
N ASN A 153 12.00 -17.55 13.89
CA ASN A 153 11.47 -18.66 14.68
C ASN A 153 10.49 -18.18 15.77
N MET A 154 9.97 -16.96 15.65
CA MET A 154 8.96 -16.45 16.56
C MET A 154 7.65 -17.20 16.32
N ASP A 155 7.14 -17.82 17.39
CA ASP A 155 5.86 -18.52 17.37
C ASP A 155 4.78 -17.68 18.04
N VAL A 156 3.59 -17.67 17.44
CA VAL A 156 2.40 -17.08 18.05
C VAL A 156 1.51 -18.20 18.55
N ASN A 157 1.28 -18.22 19.86
CA ASN A 157 0.39 -19.19 20.48
C ASN A 157 -1.01 -18.60 20.65
N ILE A 158 -2.02 -19.22 20.03
CA ILE A 158 -3.42 -18.88 20.28
C ILE A 158 -4.01 -19.88 21.26
N SER A 159 -4.39 -19.39 22.45
CA SER A 159 -5.06 -20.20 23.47
C SER A 159 -6.41 -20.77 22.99
N SER A 160 -6.81 -21.90 23.57
CA SER A 160 -8.15 -22.47 23.43
C SER A 160 -9.18 -21.83 24.37
N ASP A 161 -8.77 -20.92 25.25
CA ASP A 161 -9.65 -20.19 26.16
C ASP A 161 -10.77 -19.44 25.40
N PRO A 162 -12.03 -19.42 25.88
CA PRO A 162 -13.10 -18.65 25.24
C PRO A 162 -12.81 -17.15 25.09
N ASN A 163 -11.94 -16.60 25.93
CA ASN A 163 -11.47 -15.20 25.92
C ASN A 163 -10.09 -15.04 25.28
N TRP A 164 -9.62 -16.04 24.50
CA TRP A 164 -8.28 -16.08 23.90
C TRP A 164 -7.86 -14.77 23.22
N LEU A 165 -8.80 -14.09 22.55
CA LEU A 165 -8.51 -12.87 21.79
C LEU A 165 -8.18 -11.69 22.71
N ALA A 166 -8.89 -11.55 23.84
CA ALA A 166 -8.55 -10.52 24.82
C ALA A 166 -7.21 -10.84 25.49
N HIS A 167 -6.95 -12.10 25.80
CA HIS A 167 -5.65 -12.55 26.33
C HIS A 167 -4.51 -12.23 25.35
N LEU A 168 -4.67 -12.58 24.07
CA LEU A 168 -3.67 -12.31 23.05
C LEU A 168 -3.37 -10.80 22.90
N VAL A 169 -4.39 -9.95 22.99
CA VAL A 169 -4.21 -8.48 22.98
C VAL A 169 -3.47 -8.01 24.24
N CYS A 170 -3.82 -8.54 25.42
CA CYS A 170 -3.15 -8.19 26.67
C CYS A 170 -1.68 -8.64 26.69
N ASP A 171 -1.41 -9.89 26.31
CA ASP A 171 -0.07 -10.45 26.25
C ASP A 171 0.81 -9.67 25.27
N GLY A 172 0.25 -9.30 24.11
CA GLY A 172 0.92 -8.43 23.14
C GLY A 172 1.21 -7.03 23.67
N ALA A 173 0.25 -6.42 24.39
CA ALA A 173 0.44 -5.13 25.03
C ALA A 173 1.50 -5.18 26.14
N GLU A 174 1.55 -6.26 26.91
CA GLU A 174 2.57 -6.46 27.95
C GLU A 174 3.97 -6.60 27.35
N MET A 175 4.09 -7.37 26.25
CA MET A 175 5.33 -7.46 25.49
C MET A 175 5.79 -6.10 24.98
N ALA A 176 4.90 -5.32 24.36
CA ALA A 176 5.20 -3.98 23.86
C ALA A 176 5.54 -3.00 24.99
N ASN A 177 4.81 -3.07 26.11
CA ASN A 177 5.05 -2.23 27.29
C ASN A 177 6.41 -2.49 27.94
N GLY A 178 6.92 -3.73 27.88
CA GLY A 178 8.28 -4.07 28.32
C GLY A 178 9.38 -3.28 27.60
N TYR A 179 9.05 -2.66 26.46
CA TYR A 179 9.93 -1.79 25.69
C TYR A 179 9.61 -0.29 25.79
N TYR A 180 8.59 0.12 26.55
CA TYR A 180 8.11 1.51 26.60
C TYR A 180 9.24 2.52 26.89
N GLU A 181 9.87 2.43 28.07
CA GLU A 181 10.96 3.33 28.46
C GLU A 181 12.19 3.19 27.56
N LYS A 182 12.45 1.97 27.09
CA LYS A 182 13.61 1.67 26.27
C LYS A 182 13.48 2.33 24.89
N LEU A 183 12.29 2.32 24.29
CA LEU A 183 12.05 3.00 23.02
C LEU A 183 12.18 4.52 23.18
N ILE A 184 11.68 5.09 24.28
CA ILE A 184 11.88 6.52 24.60
C ILE A 184 13.38 6.85 24.68
N ALA A 185 14.14 6.05 25.45
CA ALA A 185 15.57 6.30 25.68
C ALA A 185 16.44 6.12 24.44
N HIS A 186 16.00 5.30 23.48
CA HIS A 186 16.74 4.96 22.26
C HIS A 186 16.25 5.67 20.99
N TYR A 187 15.32 6.61 21.15
CA TYR A 187 14.88 7.47 20.06
C TYR A 187 15.55 8.84 20.09
N ASP A 188 16.18 9.22 18.99
CA ASP A 188 16.81 10.52 18.80
C ASP A 188 15.91 11.42 17.93
N ILE A 189 15.14 12.31 18.58
CA ILE A 189 14.25 13.23 17.87
C ILE A 189 15.02 14.25 17.00
N GLN A 190 16.24 14.64 17.38
CA GLN A 190 17.03 15.61 16.60
C GLN A 190 17.48 15.02 15.26
N ARG A 191 17.75 13.72 15.24
CA ARG A 191 18.01 12.99 13.99
C ARG A 191 16.72 12.69 13.24
N GLY A 192 15.69 12.20 13.95
CA GLY A 192 14.42 11.76 13.36
C GLY A 192 13.63 12.87 12.65
N ILE A 193 13.74 14.13 13.09
CA ILE A 193 13.09 15.25 12.39
C ILE A 193 13.67 15.51 10.99
N ASN A 194 14.98 15.27 10.82
CA ASN A 194 15.70 15.55 9.59
C ASN A 194 15.70 14.33 8.66
N ASP A 195 16.00 13.17 9.22
CA ASP A 195 16.06 11.86 8.60
C ASP A 195 15.33 10.86 9.52
N PRO A 196 14.02 10.63 9.33
CA PRO A 196 13.19 9.87 10.27
C PRO A 196 13.76 8.49 10.63
N PRO A 197 14.17 7.65 9.67
CA PRO A 197 14.82 6.37 9.98
C PRO A 197 16.07 6.48 10.88
N ALA A 198 16.80 7.61 10.84
CA ALA A 198 17.98 7.82 11.67
C ALA A 198 17.68 8.19 13.12
N GLY A 199 16.42 8.54 13.45
CA GLY A 199 15.97 8.69 14.83
C GLY A 199 15.90 7.36 15.58
N LEU A 200 15.75 6.25 14.86
CA LEU A 200 15.78 4.90 15.43
C LEU A 200 17.23 4.39 15.44
N ASP A 201 17.85 4.33 16.62
CA ASP A 201 19.16 3.70 16.77
C ASP A 201 19.08 2.17 16.59
N ARG A 202 20.22 1.48 16.72
CA ARG A 202 20.26 0.02 16.55
C ARG A 202 19.35 -0.74 17.54
N VAL A 203 19.21 -0.25 18.76
CA VAL A 203 18.39 -0.87 19.80
C VAL A 203 16.91 -0.63 19.50
N ALA A 204 16.52 0.61 19.18
CA ALA A 204 15.17 0.96 18.78
C ALA A 204 14.73 0.17 17.53
N LYS A 205 15.60 0.07 16.51
CA LYS A 205 15.32 -0.73 15.31
C LYS A 205 15.06 -2.19 15.64
N ARG A 206 15.87 -2.80 16.51
CA ARG A 206 15.67 -4.19 16.93
C ARG A 206 14.34 -4.37 17.66
N ILE A 207 14.03 -3.50 18.62
CA ILE A 207 12.75 -3.52 19.37
C ILE A 207 11.57 -3.44 18.42
N VAL A 208 11.54 -2.42 17.55
CA VAL A 208 10.42 -2.21 16.63
C VAL A 208 10.34 -3.35 15.61
N SER A 209 11.47 -3.88 15.13
CA SER A 209 11.48 -5.01 14.21
C SER A 209 10.86 -6.28 14.81
N GLU A 210 11.09 -6.53 16.10
CA GLU A 210 10.48 -7.64 16.84
C GLU A 210 8.95 -7.46 16.90
N LEU A 211 8.50 -6.26 17.29
CA LEU A 211 7.08 -5.97 17.47
C LEU A 211 6.30 -5.94 16.15
N ILE A 212 6.88 -5.39 15.07
CA ILE A 212 6.27 -5.44 13.72
C ILE A 212 6.16 -6.88 13.23
N TRP A 213 7.19 -7.70 13.47
CA TRP A 213 7.18 -9.10 13.08
C TRP A 213 6.13 -9.89 13.85
N TYR A 214 6.08 -9.71 15.18
CA TYR A 214 5.05 -10.29 16.04
C TYR A 214 3.66 -9.87 15.57
N ALA A 215 3.42 -8.56 15.35
CA ALA A 215 2.14 -8.02 14.91
C ALA A 215 1.65 -8.64 13.59
N ALA A 216 2.54 -8.82 12.61
CA ALA A 216 2.19 -9.43 11.34
C ALA A 216 1.81 -10.92 11.51
N LEU A 217 2.61 -11.69 12.25
CA LEU A 217 2.35 -13.11 12.50
C LEU A 217 1.10 -13.32 13.33
N SER A 218 0.92 -12.53 14.38
CA SER A 218 -0.16 -12.75 15.34
C SER A 218 -1.49 -12.29 14.78
N TYR A 219 -1.51 -11.20 14.01
CA TYR A 219 -2.72 -10.80 13.30
C TYR A 219 -3.08 -11.79 12.17
N ALA A 220 -2.09 -12.39 11.49
CA ALA A 220 -2.36 -13.46 10.53
C ALA A 220 -3.04 -14.67 11.18
N ALA A 221 -2.62 -15.03 12.39
CA ALA A 221 -3.21 -16.11 13.16
C ALA A 221 -4.64 -15.77 13.65
N VAL A 222 -4.90 -14.51 14.06
CA VAL A 222 -6.25 -14.01 14.36
C VAL A 222 -7.15 -14.12 13.12
N LEU A 223 -6.66 -13.71 11.96
CA LEU A 223 -7.41 -13.75 10.70
C LEU A 223 -7.71 -15.19 10.26
N ALA A 224 -6.72 -16.09 10.36
CA ALA A 224 -6.90 -17.51 10.09
C ALA A 224 -8.00 -18.12 10.97
N ARG A 225 -7.97 -17.82 12.27
CA ARG A 225 -8.99 -18.30 13.20
C ARG A 225 -10.39 -17.75 12.91
N ALA A 226 -10.49 -16.48 12.50
CA ALA A 226 -11.78 -15.90 12.08
C ALA A 226 -12.36 -16.61 10.84
N ILE A 227 -11.49 -16.96 9.88
CA ILE A 227 -11.86 -17.73 8.68
C ILE A 227 -12.37 -19.11 9.09
N ASP A 228 -11.60 -19.83 9.91
CA ASP A 228 -11.96 -21.18 10.35
C ASP A 228 -13.27 -21.19 11.15
N GLU A 229 -13.43 -20.28 12.12
CA GLU A 229 -14.65 -20.16 12.95
C GLU A 229 -15.90 -19.79 12.13
N SER A 230 -15.73 -19.06 11.02
CA SER A 230 -16.85 -18.70 10.14
C SER A 230 -17.44 -19.87 9.35
N ASN A 231 -16.69 -20.98 9.22
CA ASN A 231 -17.01 -22.11 8.35
C ASN A 231 -17.30 -21.71 6.88
N ALA A 232 -16.77 -20.57 6.43
CA ALA A 232 -16.92 -20.11 5.06
C ALA A 232 -15.91 -20.80 4.13
N HIS A 233 -16.27 -20.94 2.85
CA HIS A 233 -15.33 -21.33 1.81
C HIS A 233 -14.90 -20.12 0.99
N PRO A 234 -13.63 -20.03 0.58
CA PRO A 234 -13.15 -18.87 -0.16
C PRO A 234 -13.84 -18.78 -1.53
N PRO A 235 -14.22 -17.57 -1.98
CA PRO A 235 -14.74 -17.39 -3.32
C PRO A 235 -13.63 -17.61 -4.36
N GLN A 236 -14.01 -18.15 -5.52
CA GLN A 236 -13.09 -18.26 -6.66
C GLN A 236 -12.86 -16.88 -7.27
N VAL A 237 -11.76 -16.23 -6.88
CA VAL A 237 -11.37 -14.91 -7.36
C VAL A 237 -10.21 -15.04 -8.34
N THR A 238 -10.46 -14.69 -9.60
CA THR A 238 -9.41 -14.59 -10.61
C THR A 238 -8.76 -13.21 -10.54
N LEU A 239 -7.56 -13.14 -9.99
CA LEU A 239 -6.73 -11.94 -10.06
C LEU A 239 -6.17 -11.79 -11.47
N THR A 240 -6.73 -10.89 -12.27
CA THR A 240 -6.09 -10.46 -13.51
C THR A 240 -5.19 -9.26 -13.24
N PRO A 241 -4.06 -9.10 -13.97
CA PRO A 241 -3.24 -7.90 -13.89
C PRO A 241 -4.06 -6.62 -14.11
N ALA A 242 -5.07 -6.66 -14.99
CA ALA A 242 -5.96 -5.54 -15.28
C ALA A 242 -6.84 -5.14 -14.07
N ILE A 243 -7.41 -6.11 -13.35
CA ILE A 243 -8.21 -5.85 -12.14
C ILE A 243 -7.35 -5.17 -11.08
N LEU A 244 -6.11 -5.63 -10.87
CA LEU A 244 -5.21 -5.04 -9.89
C LEU A 244 -4.67 -3.68 -10.34
N LEU A 245 -4.31 -3.51 -11.61
CA LEU A 245 -3.88 -2.20 -12.15
C LEU A 245 -5.01 -1.16 -12.08
N ALA A 246 -6.27 -1.57 -12.24
CA ALA A 246 -7.43 -0.69 -12.07
C ALA A 246 -7.60 -0.21 -10.61
N THR A 247 -7.15 -0.98 -9.62
CA THR A 247 -7.11 -0.51 -8.20
C THR A 247 -5.97 0.49 -7.94
N VAL A 248 -4.97 0.50 -8.82
CA VAL A 248 -3.70 1.20 -8.66
C VAL A 248 -3.80 2.62 -9.25
N GLN A 249 -4.36 3.56 -8.49
CA GLN A 249 -4.42 5.00 -8.82
C GLN A 249 -3.06 5.73 -8.60
N VAL A 250 -1.98 5.27 -9.23
CA VAL A 250 -0.58 5.66 -8.90
C VAL A 250 -0.29 7.16 -8.94
N PRO A 251 -0.63 7.93 -10.00
CA PRO A 251 -0.15 9.31 -10.08
C PRO A 251 -0.75 10.20 -8.99
N PHE A 252 -2.02 10.00 -8.63
CA PHE A 252 -2.66 10.72 -7.52
C PHE A 252 -2.11 10.29 -6.16
N LYS A 253 -1.82 9.00 -5.97
CA LYS A 253 -1.33 8.46 -4.70
C LYS A 253 0.11 8.88 -4.38
N LEU A 254 0.99 9.04 -5.36
CA LEU A 254 2.35 9.56 -5.11
C LEU A 254 2.31 11.03 -4.67
N ILE A 255 1.43 11.83 -5.26
CA ILE A 255 1.20 13.21 -4.85
C ILE A 255 0.60 13.24 -3.44
N ALA A 256 -0.44 12.44 -3.19
CA ALA A 256 -1.06 12.31 -1.87
C ALA A 256 -0.04 11.85 -0.80
N ARG A 257 0.82 10.88 -1.12
CA ARG A 257 1.92 10.43 -0.23
C ARG A 257 2.91 11.55 0.07
N ARG A 258 3.31 12.35 -0.92
CA ARG A 258 4.20 13.50 -0.71
C ARG A 258 3.55 14.60 0.13
N ILE A 259 2.25 14.85 -0.08
CA ILE A 259 1.49 15.82 0.72
C ILE A 259 1.39 15.33 2.16
N ALA A 260 0.95 14.08 2.36
CA ALA A 260 0.86 13.47 3.68
C ALA A 260 2.23 13.46 4.39
N ASP A 261 3.31 13.16 3.67
CA ASP A 261 4.67 13.22 4.22
C ASP A 261 5.10 14.63 4.61
N ALA A 262 4.77 15.63 3.79
CA ALA A 262 5.03 17.03 4.12
C ALA A 262 4.17 17.51 5.30
N GLU A 263 2.94 17.00 5.43
CA GLU A 263 2.06 17.29 6.58
C GLU A 263 2.59 16.65 7.86
N GLU A 264 2.95 15.37 7.83
CA GLU A 264 3.62 14.65 8.93
C GLU A 264 4.89 15.38 9.38
N ARG A 265 5.77 15.70 8.43
CA ARG A 265 7.00 16.45 8.70
C ARG A 265 6.71 17.77 9.39
N ARG A 266 5.73 18.54 8.91
CA ARG A 266 5.36 19.83 9.53
C ARG A 266 4.79 19.66 10.94
N VAL A 267 4.06 18.58 11.23
CA VAL A 267 3.57 18.29 12.58
C VAL A 267 4.76 18.03 13.50
N VAL A 268 5.66 17.13 13.12
CA VAL A 268 6.86 16.79 13.89
C VAL A 268 7.78 18.01 14.07
N GLU A 269 7.96 18.83 13.04
CA GLU A 269 8.73 20.08 13.12
C GLU A 269 8.14 21.06 14.14
N ARG A 270 6.81 21.26 14.16
CA ARG A 270 6.17 22.12 15.15
C ARG A 270 6.26 21.57 16.58
N MET A 271 6.14 20.26 16.74
CA MET A 271 6.33 19.61 18.04
C MET A 271 7.76 19.80 18.54
N TYR A 272 8.75 19.63 17.66
CA TYR A 272 10.15 19.82 18.01
C TYR A 272 10.49 21.27 18.35
N ASP A 273 10.01 22.23 17.56
CA ASP A 273 10.20 23.66 17.82
C ASP A 273 9.63 24.05 19.20
N GLU A 274 8.45 23.52 19.55
CA GLU A 274 7.86 23.70 20.88
C GLU A 274 8.71 23.03 21.96
N LEU A 275 9.10 21.77 21.77
CA LEU A 275 9.93 21.03 22.71
C LEU A 275 11.24 21.76 23.03
N ILE A 276 11.90 22.34 22.02
CA ILE A 276 13.13 23.13 22.21
C ILE A 276 12.84 24.44 22.95
N ALA A 277 11.69 25.08 22.67
CA ALA A 277 11.35 26.37 23.27
C ALA A 277 10.87 26.26 24.73
N THR A 278 10.17 25.19 25.10
CA THR A 278 9.45 25.07 26.39
C THR A 278 9.92 23.88 27.24
N GLY A 279 10.59 22.90 26.64
CA GLY A 279 10.94 21.63 27.28
C GLY A 279 9.84 20.56 27.20
N THR A 280 8.64 20.88 26.69
CA THR A 280 7.50 19.97 26.59
C THR A 280 6.63 20.26 25.36
N VAL A 281 5.85 19.28 24.90
CA VAL A 281 4.89 19.46 23.80
C VAL A 281 3.46 19.43 24.35
N ASP A 282 2.77 20.57 24.33
CA ASP A 282 1.37 20.68 24.72
C ASP A 282 0.52 21.34 23.64
N ARG A 283 0.94 22.48 23.11
CA ARG A 283 0.17 23.24 22.12
C ARG A 283 0.09 22.52 20.78
N ASN A 284 1.17 21.93 20.32
CA ASN A 284 1.26 21.22 19.04
C ASN A 284 1.07 19.70 19.16
N LEU A 285 0.70 19.20 20.35
CA LEU A 285 0.39 17.80 20.56
C LEU A 285 -0.77 17.38 19.61
N PRO A 286 -0.62 16.31 18.81
CA PRO A 286 -1.66 15.78 17.93
C PRO A 286 -2.99 15.49 18.65
N GLU A 287 -4.10 15.43 17.89
CA GLU A 287 -5.46 15.29 18.43
C GLU A 287 -5.65 13.97 19.17
N ASP A 288 -5.16 12.88 18.58
CA ASP A 288 -5.08 11.53 19.12
C ASP A 288 -4.33 11.52 20.46
N ASP A 289 -3.07 11.95 20.46
CA ASP A 289 -2.20 11.95 21.64
C ASP A 289 -2.80 12.80 22.77
N ARG A 290 -3.30 14.00 22.43
CA ARG A 290 -3.94 14.91 23.39
C ARG A 290 -5.19 14.27 24.01
N THR A 291 -6.02 13.62 23.19
CA THR A 291 -7.25 12.99 23.67
C THR A 291 -6.95 11.86 24.63
N VAL A 292 -5.98 11.00 24.30
CA VAL A 292 -5.57 9.89 25.18
C VAL A 292 -5.00 10.43 26.49
N ARG A 293 -4.08 11.40 26.43
CA ARG A 293 -3.48 12.05 27.61
C ARG A 293 -4.53 12.63 28.54
N ASP A 294 -5.47 13.40 28.00
CA ASP A 294 -6.48 14.10 28.79
C ASP A 294 -7.46 13.10 29.43
N LEU A 295 -7.85 12.04 28.70
CA LEU A 295 -8.67 10.96 29.24
C LEU A 295 -7.94 10.15 30.32
N HIS A 296 -6.65 9.83 30.12
CA HIS A 296 -5.82 9.14 31.11
C HIS A 296 -5.71 9.95 32.40
N ALA A 297 -5.44 11.25 32.29
CA ALA A 297 -5.39 12.15 33.44
C ALA A 297 -6.72 12.16 34.21
N ALA A 298 -7.85 12.26 33.49
CA ALA A 298 -9.18 12.33 34.09
C ALA A 298 -9.65 11.00 34.72
N GLU A 299 -9.27 9.86 34.15
CA GLU A 299 -9.80 8.56 34.54
C GLU A 299 -8.87 7.73 35.41
N VAL A 300 -7.55 7.85 35.22
CA VAL A 300 -6.54 7.05 35.92
C VAL A 300 -5.89 7.87 37.03
N LEU A 301 -5.22 8.97 36.67
CA LEU A 301 -4.45 9.77 37.63
C LEU A 301 -5.34 10.36 38.74
N ALA A 302 -6.56 10.74 38.40
CA ALA A 302 -7.52 11.28 39.36
C ALA A 302 -8.22 10.24 40.25
N LYS A 303 -8.22 8.94 39.89
CA LYS A 303 -9.09 7.92 40.53
C LYS A 303 -8.36 6.69 41.09
N ARG A 304 -7.09 6.45 40.71
CA ARG A 304 -6.21 5.33 41.12
C ARG A 304 -6.95 4.04 41.56
N PRO A 305 -7.61 3.31 40.65
CA PRO A 305 -8.15 2.00 40.97
C PRO A 305 -7.02 0.94 41.12
N PRO A 306 -7.22 -0.12 41.91
CA PRO A 306 -6.28 -1.24 42.02
C PRO A 306 -6.28 -2.11 40.74
N HIS A 307 -5.17 -2.82 40.49
CA HIS A 307 -4.95 -3.71 39.34
C HIS A 307 -5.75 -5.02 39.44
N PRO A 308 -6.69 -5.30 38.51
CA PRO A 308 -7.32 -6.61 38.36
C PRO A 308 -6.64 -7.46 37.26
N ASP A 309 -6.85 -8.77 37.26
CA ASP A 309 -6.44 -9.64 36.14
C ASP A 309 -7.22 -9.30 34.85
N ALA A 310 -6.60 -9.38 33.67
CA ALA A 310 -7.23 -9.08 32.37
C ALA A 310 -8.56 -9.84 32.15
N SER A 311 -8.62 -11.12 32.56
CA SER A 311 -9.84 -11.95 32.46
C SER A 311 -11.01 -11.42 33.31
N LYS A 312 -10.72 -10.67 34.38
CA LYS A 312 -11.72 -10.03 35.24
C LYS A 312 -12.20 -8.69 34.69
N ILE A 313 -11.33 -7.98 33.95
CA ILE A 313 -11.63 -6.68 33.34
C ILE A 313 -12.48 -6.86 32.09
N PHE A 314 -12.15 -7.86 31.28
CA PHE A 314 -12.76 -8.13 29.99
C PHE A 314 -13.53 -9.46 29.99
N PRO A 315 -14.59 -9.61 30.83
CA PRO A 315 -15.31 -10.87 30.90
C PRO A 315 -15.89 -11.23 29.54
N PHE A 316 -15.90 -12.53 29.22
CA PHE A 316 -16.52 -13.00 27.99
C PHE A 316 -18.02 -12.67 28.00
N ARG A 317 -18.42 -11.64 27.24
CA ARG A 317 -19.81 -11.32 26.93
C ARG A 317 -20.08 -11.59 25.44
N PRO A 318 -21.02 -12.50 25.09
CA PRO A 318 -21.64 -12.47 23.77
C PRO A 318 -22.31 -11.10 23.60
N ARG A 319 -22.06 -10.39 22.48
CA ARG A 319 -22.45 -8.98 22.38
C ARG A 319 -23.08 -8.56 21.05
N GLU A 320 -23.75 -7.41 21.14
CA GLU A 320 -24.66 -6.77 20.19
C GLU A 320 -24.04 -6.38 18.84
N ARG A 321 -24.87 -6.53 17.79
CA ARG A 321 -24.55 -6.20 16.40
C ARG A 321 -24.41 -4.68 16.20
N VAL A 322 -23.21 -4.22 15.89
CA VAL A 322 -22.96 -2.88 15.31
C VAL A 322 -23.16 -2.93 13.79
N VAL A 323 -23.92 -1.98 13.24
CA VAL A 323 -24.14 -1.89 11.78
C VAL A 323 -22.99 -1.13 11.13
N THR A 324 -22.24 -1.78 10.24
CA THR A 324 -21.08 -1.16 9.57
C THR A 324 -21.50 -0.10 8.55
N ARG A 325 -20.58 0.82 8.18
CA ARG A 325 -20.85 1.82 7.12
C ARG A 325 -21.18 1.18 5.77
N ILE A 326 -20.63 0.00 5.47
CA ILE A 326 -20.94 -0.76 4.25
C ILE A 326 -22.37 -1.30 4.34
N GLU A 327 -22.74 -1.90 5.48
CA GLU A 327 -24.10 -2.35 5.72
C GLU A 327 -25.10 -1.19 5.68
N GLN A 328 -24.78 -0.03 6.27
CA GLN A 328 -25.60 1.19 6.20
C GLN A 328 -25.77 1.67 4.76
N LYS A 329 -24.67 1.75 3.99
CA LYS A 329 -24.72 2.14 2.56
C LYS A 329 -25.49 1.12 1.72
N ARG A 330 -25.38 -0.17 2.02
CA ARG A 330 -26.13 -1.25 1.34
C ARG A 330 -27.62 -1.17 1.66
N ALA A 331 -27.97 -0.99 2.93
CA ALA A 331 -29.35 -0.80 3.37
C ALA A 331 -29.97 0.45 2.76
N ALA A 332 -29.22 1.56 2.69
CA ALA A 332 -29.66 2.81 2.08
C ALA A 332 -29.82 2.74 0.55
N ARG A 333 -29.14 1.80 -0.13
CA ARG A 333 -29.21 1.64 -1.59
C ARG A 333 -30.37 0.76 -2.08
N GLY A 334 -31.07 0.06 -1.17
CA GLY A 334 -32.11 -0.90 -1.55
C GLY A 334 -31.56 -2.08 -2.37
N SER A 335 -32.26 -3.21 -2.33
CA SER A 335 -31.90 -4.46 -3.03
C SER A 335 -31.86 -4.30 -4.56
N THR A 336 -30.81 -3.68 -5.10
CA THR A 336 -30.43 -3.78 -6.51
C THR A 336 -28.95 -4.10 -6.57
N SER A 337 -28.63 -5.38 -6.76
CA SER A 337 -27.27 -5.87 -6.97
C SER A 337 -26.64 -5.16 -8.17
N PRO A 338 -25.47 -4.51 -8.03
CA PRO A 338 -24.50 -4.49 -9.10
C PRO A 338 -23.67 -5.77 -8.96
N ALA A 339 -23.82 -6.69 -9.92
CA ALA A 339 -22.91 -7.80 -10.08
C ALA A 339 -21.49 -7.26 -10.27
N GLY A 340 -20.72 -7.22 -9.18
CA GLY A 340 -19.28 -6.99 -9.22
C GLY A 340 -18.62 -8.29 -9.64
N ASN A 341 -18.16 -8.33 -10.89
CA ASN A 341 -17.33 -9.34 -11.56
C ASN A 341 -16.70 -10.46 -10.70
N VAL A 342 -17.51 -11.37 -10.17
CA VAL A 342 -17.12 -12.72 -9.76
C VAL A 342 -18.09 -13.64 -10.47
N VAL A 343 -17.67 -14.12 -11.65
CA VAL A 343 -18.46 -15.09 -12.43
C VAL A 343 -18.31 -16.44 -11.74
N ALA A 344 -19.37 -16.92 -11.10
CA ALA A 344 -19.46 -18.32 -10.71
C ALA A 344 -19.58 -19.17 -11.99
N LEU A 345 -18.58 -20.00 -12.28
CA LEU A 345 -18.66 -20.96 -13.38
C LEU A 345 -19.57 -22.11 -12.93
N HIS A 346 -20.80 -22.16 -13.45
CA HIS A 346 -21.75 -23.23 -13.13
C HIS A 346 -21.27 -24.57 -13.68
N THR A 347 -21.14 -25.57 -12.81
CA THR A 347 -21.14 -26.99 -13.18
C THR A 347 -22.57 -27.44 -13.50
N ALA A 348 -22.75 -28.08 -14.66
CA ALA A 348 -24.03 -28.56 -15.15
C ALA A 348 -24.66 -29.63 -14.23
N PRO A 349 -26.00 -29.63 -14.03
CA PRO A 349 -26.71 -30.70 -13.34
C PRO A 349 -27.10 -31.85 -14.31
N PRO A 350 -27.26 -33.11 -13.83
CA PRO A 350 -27.72 -34.22 -14.66
C PRO A 350 -29.25 -34.21 -14.82
N PRO A 351 -29.82 -34.88 -15.85
CA PRO A 351 -31.23 -34.73 -16.21
C PRO A 351 -32.09 -35.85 -15.63
N VAL A 352 -33.27 -35.56 -15.04
CA VAL A 352 -34.42 -36.50 -15.04
C VAL A 352 -35.77 -35.75 -14.91
N SER A 353 -36.57 -35.90 -15.97
CA SER A 353 -38.04 -36.08 -16.12
C SER A 353 -39.10 -35.09 -15.57
N ALA A 354 -39.94 -34.64 -16.50
CA ALA A 354 -41.24 -33.97 -16.33
C ALA A 354 -42.35 -34.89 -15.76
N PRO A 355 -43.50 -34.34 -15.33
CA PRO A 355 -44.64 -34.19 -16.25
C PRO A 355 -45.47 -32.87 -16.11
N VAL A 356 -46.42 -32.73 -17.04
CA VAL A 356 -47.23 -31.57 -17.54
C VAL A 356 -48.73 -31.87 -17.25
N PRO A 357 -49.78 -31.00 -17.40
CA PRO A 357 -50.03 -29.58 -17.04
C PRO A 357 -51.46 -29.26 -16.42
N ALA A 358 -51.65 -27.98 -16.00
CA ALA A 358 -52.83 -27.07 -16.14
C ALA A 358 -54.18 -27.39 -15.43
N PRO A 359 -55.16 -26.42 -15.31
CA PRO A 359 -55.26 -25.03 -15.80
C PRO A 359 -55.73 -23.95 -14.78
N ALA A 360 -55.82 -22.70 -15.27
CA ALA A 360 -56.19 -21.43 -14.61
C ALA A 360 -57.70 -21.27 -14.22
N PRO A 361 -58.11 -20.15 -13.57
CA PRO A 361 -58.60 -18.99 -14.36
C PRO A 361 -58.34 -17.56 -13.80
N ALA A 362 -58.02 -16.68 -14.76
CA ALA A 362 -58.51 -15.35 -15.13
C ALA A 362 -59.43 -14.41 -14.25
N VAL A 363 -59.07 -13.12 -14.30
CA VAL A 363 -59.83 -11.83 -14.44
C VAL A 363 -60.63 -11.23 -13.28
N VAL A 364 -60.30 -9.98 -12.88
CA VAL A 364 -61.21 -8.81 -12.77
C VAL A 364 -60.46 -7.49 -13.07
N ARG A 365 -61.07 -6.60 -13.87
CA ARG A 365 -60.65 -5.23 -14.23
C ARG A 365 -61.47 -4.15 -13.50
N ASN A 366 -60.91 -2.92 -13.49
CA ASN A 366 -61.48 -1.56 -13.67
C ASN A 366 -61.03 -0.58 -12.58
N GLU A 367 -60.24 0.46 -12.87
CA GLU A 367 -60.52 1.74 -13.57
C GLU A 367 -61.27 2.79 -12.72
N SER A 368 -60.61 3.91 -12.43
CA SER A 368 -61.12 5.29 -12.65
C SER A 368 -60.08 6.36 -12.27
N SER A 369 -59.91 7.36 -13.14
CA SER A 369 -59.16 8.65 -12.95
C SER A 369 -60.18 9.77 -12.56
N PRO A 370 -59.94 11.12 -12.65
CA PRO A 370 -58.76 11.96 -12.96
C PRO A 370 -58.67 13.32 -12.16
N VAL A 371 -57.84 14.26 -12.68
CA VAL A 371 -57.90 15.77 -12.67
C VAL A 371 -56.77 16.46 -11.85
N ALA A 372 -55.68 16.96 -12.46
CA ALA A 372 -55.41 18.28 -13.12
C ALA A 372 -55.03 19.40 -12.10
N GLU A 373 -54.17 20.41 -12.31
CA GLU A 373 -53.36 20.95 -13.42
C GLU A 373 -52.32 21.96 -12.84
N ALA A 374 -51.39 22.43 -13.70
CA ALA A 374 -50.14 23.19 -13.46
C ALA A 374 -50.33 24.75 -13.32
N PRO A 375 -49.38 25.69 -13.61
CA PRO A 375 -47.93 25.64 -13.97
C PRO A 375 -47.02 26.83 -13.46
N ALA A 376 -45.73 26.74 -13.87
CA ALA A 376 -44.83 27.82 -14.37
C ALA A 376 -43.73 28.43 -13.47
N ALA A 377 -42.45 28.23 -13.87
CA ALA A 377 -41.55 29.30 -14.36
C ALA A 377 -40.22 28.74 -14.91
N VAL A 378 -39.80 29.26 -16.05
CA VAL A 378 -38.57 28.94 -16.83
C VAL A 378 -37.62 30.14 -16.78
N ARG A 379 -36.29 29.91 -16.72
CA ARG A 379 -35.29 30.54 -17.63
C ARG A 379 -33.86 29.91 -17.51
N PRO A 380 -33.01 30.00 -18.57
CA PRO A 380 -31.90 29.06 -18.84
C PRO A 380 -30.50 29.71 -18.93
N ARG A 381 -29.46 28.86 -19.15
CA ARG A 381 -28.11 29.03 -19.82
C ARG A 381 -27.02 28.29 -19.01
N ALA A 382 -25.98 27.65 -19.54
CA ALA A 382 -25.34 27.38 -20.84
C ALA A 382 -24.45 26.10 -20.61
N GLY A 383 -24.07 25.22 -21.54
CA GLY A 383 -23.59 25.39 -22.91
C GLY A 383 -22.10 25.01 -22.99
N LEU A 384 -21.75 23.72 -23.00
CA LEU A 384 -20.36 23.25 -23.21
C LEU A 384 -20.25 21.87 -23.92
N THR A 385 -21.25 21.49 -24.72
CA THR A 385 -21.21 20.22 -25.48
C THR A 385 -21.37 20.41 -26.99
N ASP A 386 -21.55 21.65 -27.48
CA ASP A 386 -21.86 21.92 -28.89
C ASP A 386 -20.74 22.63 -29.65
N ARG A 387 -19.48 22.41 -29.24
CA ARG A 387 -18.27 22.98 -29.89
C ARG A 387 -17.11 22.00 -30.07
N LEU A 388 -17.37 20.69 -30.08
CA LEU A 388 -16.34 19.68 -30.40
C LEU A 388 -16.60 18.88 -31.69
N ASP A 389 -17.67 19.16 -32.43
CA ASP A 389 -18.04 18.40 -33.65
C ASP A 389 -17.67 19.08 -34.98
N ARG A 390 -16.70 20.00 -34.98
CA ARG A 390 -16.19 20.62 -36.22
C ARG A 390 -14.67 20.76 -36.27
N LEU A 391 -13.97 19.63 -36.30
CA LEU A 391 -12.65 19.53 -36.93
C LEU A 391 -12.56 18.18 -37.67
N THR A 392 -13.08 18.17 -38.89
CA THR A 392 -12.92 17.08 -39.85
C THR A 392 -11.52 17.12 -40.47
N VAL A 393 -10.77 16.02 -40.36
CA VAL A 393 -9.66 15.68 -41.27
C VAL A 393 -9.99 14.32 -41.88
N ALA A 394 -9.82 14.22 -43.21
CA ALA A 394 -10.28 13.13 -44.05
C ALA A 394 -9.61 11.76 -43.75
N PRO A 395 -10.26 10.62 -44.10
CA PRO A 395 -9.75 9.29 -43.80
C PRO A 395 -8.66 8.84 -44.78
N LEU A 396 -7.56 8.28 -44.25
CA LEU A 396 -6.57 7.52 -45.02
C LEU A 396 -7.00 6.04 -45.11
N ALA A 397 -6.87 5.47 -46.31
CA ALA A 397 -7.29 4.13 -46.69
C ALA A 397 -6.61 3.00 -45.88
N PRO A 398 -7.24 1.80 -45.78
CA PRO A 398 -6.75 0.72 -44.94
C PRO A 398 -5.50 0.06 -45.55
N ARG A 399 -4.44 -0.07 -44.75
CA ARG A 399 -3.28 -0.91 -45.07
C ARG A 399 -3.60 -2.36 -44.73
N THR A 400 -3.42 -3.24 -45.71
CA THR A 400 -3.51 -4.70 -45.58
C THR A 400 -2.50 -5.23 -44.55
N PRO A 401 -2.85 -6.26 -43.75
CA PRO A 401 -1.91 -6.88 -42.83
C PRO A 401 -0.88 -7.71 -43.60
N ARG A 402 0.40 -7.47 -43.34
CA ARG A 402 1.49 -8.32 -43.83
C ARG A 402 1.62 -9.53 -42.90
N GLN A 403 1.40 -10.72 -43.44
CA GLN A 403 1.68 -11.99 -42.76
C GLN A 403 3.15 -12.04 -42.34
N GLU A 404 3.41 -12.15 -41.04
CA GLU A 404 4.70 -12.59 -40.51
C GLU A 404 4.73 -14.13 -40.53
N ALA A 405 5.73 -14.69 -41.23
CA ALA A 405 6.04 -16.11 -41.19
C ALA A 405 6.78 -16.46 -39.88
N PRO A 406 6.74 -17.73 -39.42
CA PRO A 406 7.34 -18.12 -38.15
C PRO A 406 8.88 -18.08 -38.27
N ALA A 407 9.53 -17.26 -37.44
CA ALA A 407 10.98 -17.23 -37.35
C ALA A 407 11.47 -18.40 -36.48
N VAL A 408 12.20 -19.32 -37.12
CA VAL A 408 13.00 -20.35 -36.46
C VAL A 408 14.15 -19.66 -35.72
N ALA A 409 14.29 -19.94 -34.42
CA ALA A 409 15.34 -19.38 -33.58
C ALA A 409 16.74 -19.86 -34.03
N SER A 410 17.55 -18.93 -34.52
CA SER A 410 19.01 -19.04 -34.49
C SER A 410 19.52 -18.02 -33.48
N ALA A 411 20.49 -18.42 -32.65
CA ALA A 411 21.10 -17.56 -31.64
C ALA A 411 21.88 -16.44 -32.34
N SER A 412 21.24 -15.29 -32.56
CA SER A 412 21.88 -14.09 -33.08
C SER A 412 22.83 -13.51 -32.03
N GLU A 413 23.99 -13.03 -32.46
CA GLU A 413 24.96 -12.32 -31.61
C GLU A 413 24.30 -11.24 -30.74
N PRO A 414 24.80 -11.00 -29.51
CA PRO A 414 24.23 -10.01 -28.60
C PRO A 414 24.30 -8.61 -29.23
N ARG A 415 23.12 -8.07 -29.58
CA ARG A 415 23.00 -6.76 -30.21
C ARG A 415 22.94 -5.65 -29.16
N PHE A 416 23.97 -4.81 -29.13
CA PHE A 416 23.98 -3.57 -28.35
C PHE A 416 23.37 -2.43 -29.18
N HIS A 417 22.67 -1.52 -28.51
CA HIS A 417 21.97 -0.41 -29.16
C HIS A 417 22.74 0.91 -29.11
N LEU A 418 23.89 0.94 -28.43
CA LEU A 418 24.80 2.07 -28.35
C LEU A 418 26.24 1.55 -28.25
N ALA A 419 27.18 2.24 -28.91
CA ALA A 419 28.61 1.97 -28.84
C ALA A 419 29.39 3.19 -28.33
N LEU A 420 30.57 2.96 -27.79
CA LEU A 420 31.38 3.99 -27.12
C LEU A 420 31.87 5.10 -28.06
N ASP A 421 32.04 4.80 -29.34
CA ASP A 421 32.52 5.70 -30.39
C ASP A 421 31.39 6.46 -31.10
N GLN A 422 30.13 6.13 -30.82
CA GLN A 422 28.99 6.88 -31.35
C GLN A 422 28.90 8.28 -30.74
N ASP A 423 28.25 9.17 -31.48
CA ASP A 423 28.04 10.55 -31.07
C ASP A 423 27.21 10.62 -29.79
N VAL A 424 27.50 11.60 -28.93
CA VAL A 424 26.82 11.78 -27.65
C VAL A 424 25.31 12.03 -27.81
N VAL A 425 24.88 12.49 -28.99
CA VAL A 425 23.45 12.68 -29.33
C VAL A 425 22.67 11.36 -29.42
N ASP A 426 23.37 10.23 -29.60
CA ASP A 426 22.74 8.90 -29.63
C ASP A 426 22.52 8.32 -28.22
N ALA A 427 23.11 8.94 -27.18
CA ALA A 427 22.92 8.52 -25.80
C ALA A 427 21.47 8.76 -25.33
N PRO A 428 20.92 7.91 -24.44
CA PRO A 428 19.57 8.10 -23.92
C PRO A 428 19.39 9.48 -23.29
N THR A 429 18.23 10.10 -23.51
CA THR A 429 17.85 11.42 -22.95
C THR A 429 18.61 12.62 -23.53
N ILE A 430 19.71 12.42 -24.26
CA ILE A 430 20.50 13.50 -24.88
C ILE A 430 19.97 13.75 -26.30
N GLY A 431 19.30 14.89 -26.50
CA GLY A 431 18.88 15.33 -27.83
C GLY A 431 19.88 16.29 -28.48
N PRO A 432 19.65 16.70 -29.75
CA PRO A 432 20.56 17.57 -30.50
C PRO A 432 20.96 18.86 -29.76
N LYS A 433 19.99 19.52 -29.11
CA LYS A 433 20.24 20.74 -28.33
C LYS A 433 21.15 20.53 -27.12
N THR A 434 21.08 19.35 -26.50
CA THR A 434 21.94 19.01 -25.35
C THR A 434 23.33 18.64 -25.86
N ALA A 435 23.43 17.88 -26.94
CA ALA A 435 24.69 17.55 -27.60
C ALA A 435 25.45 18.80 -28.07
N GLU A 436 24.77 19.77 -28.68
CA GLU A 436 25.34 21.07 -29.08
C GLU A 436 25.96 21.84 -27.90
N ARG A 437 25.41 21.67 -26.69
CA ARG A 437 25.96 22.27 -25.46
C ARG A 437 27.13 21.47 -24.88
N LEU A 438 27.18 20.16 -25.10
CA LEU A 438 28.22 19.26 -24.60
C LEU A 438 29.50 19.34 -25.46
N ASN A 439 29.34 19.48 -26.77
CA ASN A 439 30.45 19.48 -27.74
C ASN A 439 31.57 20.51 -27.44
N PRO A 440 31.27 21.78 -27.06
CA PRO A 440 32.31 22.76 -26.72
C PRO A 440 33.14 22.40 -25.48
N HIS A 441 32.62 21.53 -24.61
CA HIS A 441 33.29 21.08 -23.39
C HIS A 441 34.03 19.74 -23.59
N GLY A 442 34.25 19.32 -24.83
CA GLY A 442 35.00 18.11 -25.16
C GLY A 442 34.20 16.82 -25.05
N VAL A 443 32.89 16.89 -24.80
CA VAL A 443 32.01 15.71 -24.75
C VAL A 443 31.35 15.52 -26.10
N LYS A 444 31.98 14.75 -27.00
CA LYS A 444 31.49 14.51 -28.37
C LYS A 444 30.96 13.11 -28.57
N THR A 445 31.57 12.12 -27.93
CA THR A 445 31.19 10.70 -28.03
C THR A 445 30.59 10.18 -26.72
N VAL A 446 29.93 9.02 -26.78
CA VAL A 446 29.47 8.29 -25.59
C VAL A 446 30.63 8.01 -24.63
N ARG A 447 31.81 7.67 -25.14
CA ARG A 447 33.04 7.47 -24.33
C ARG A 447 33.42 8.72 -23.56
N ASP A 448 33.32 9.90 -24.18
CA ASP A 448 33.64 11.17 -23.52
C ASP A 448 32.63 11.47 -22.41
N LEU A 449 31.34 11.22 -22.67
CA LEU A 449 30.29 11.38 -21.67
C LEU A 449 30.54 10.49 -20.44
N LEU A 450 30.88 9.22 -20.65
CA LEU A 450 31.15 8.27 -19.57
C LEU A 450 32.41 8.60 -18.75
N LYS A 451 33.33 9.39 -19.30
CA LYS A 451 34.56 9.82 -18.61
C LYS A 451 34.44 11.21 -17.95
N ALA A 452 33.41 11.97 -18.29
CA ALA A 452 33.24 13.33 -17.79
C ALA A 452 32.94 13.33 -16.28
N ASP A 453 33.50 14.31 -15.57
CA ASP A 453 33.15 14.56 -14.18
C ASP A 453 31.80 15.30 -14.10
N PRO A 454 30.75 14.73 -13.45
CA PRO A 454 29.43 15.33 -13.43
C PRO A 454 29.37 16.72 -12.77
N VAL A 455 30.17 16.94 -11.73
CA VAL A 455 30.18 18.21 -10.99
C VAL A 455 30.80 19.29 -11.85
N ALA A 456 32.01 19.07 -12.35
CA ALA A 456 32.72 20.01 -13.21
C ALA A 456 31.94 20.30 -14.51
N LEU A 457 31.39 19.26 -15.16
CA LEU A 457 30.62 19.44 -16.38
C LEU A 457 29.34 20.25 -16.14
N SER A 458 28.62 20.01 -15.04
CA SER A 458 27.42 20.80 -14.69
C SER A 458 27.74 22.29 -14.49
N VAL A 459 28.89 22.60 -13.86
CA VAL A 459 29.37 23.96 -13.66
C VAL A 459 29.73 24.62 -14.99
N LEU A 460 30.45 23.90 -15.86
CA LEU A 460 30.84 24.39 -17.19
C LEU A 460 29.63 24.67 -18.10
N MET A 461 28.62 23.80 -18.06
CA MET A 461 27.40 23.96 -18.86
C MET A 461 26.50 25.10 -18.36
N ASN A 462 26.64 25.50 -17.09
CA ASN A 462 25.92 26.59 -16.43
C ASN A 462 24.42 26.66 -16.79
N ALA A 463 23.76 25.50 -16.81
CA ALA A 463 22.36 25.37 -17.16
C ALA A 463 21.56 24.91 -15.95
N ARG A 464 20.56 25.70 -15.54
CA ARG A 464 19.73 25.44 -14.34
C ARG A 464 19.14 24.02 -14.27
N THR A 465 18.86 23.41 -15.41
CA THR A 465 18.22 22.09 -15.52
C THR A 465 19.20 20.93 -15.68
N ILE A 466 20.50 21.19 -15.86
CA ILE A 466 21.54 20.16 -16.04
C ILE A 466 22.38 20.12 -14.77
N THR A 467 21.97 19.26 -13.85
CA THR A 467 22.63 19.09 -12.54
C THR A 467 23.66 17.95 -12.60
N PRO A 468 24.57 17.82 -11.61
CA PRO A 468 25.43 16.64 -11.52
C PRO A 468 24.64 15.33 -11.55
N ALA A 469 23.52 15.26 -10.82
CA ALA A 469 22.64 14.09 -10.81
C ALA A 469 22.06 13.78 -12.20
N THR A 470 21.71 14.80 -12.97
CA THR A 470 21.22 14.63 -14.35
C THR A 470 22.30 14.03 -15.27
N ILE A 471 23.55 14.47 -15.10
CA ILE A 471 24.67 13.94 -15.88
C ILE A 471 24.97 12.49 -15.48
N THR A 472 24.94 12.18 -14.17
CA THR A 472 25.05 10.80 -13.68
C THR A 472 23.95 9.91 -14.24
N ASP A 473 22.70 10.38 -14.29
CA ASP A 473 21.60 9.63 -14.92
C ASP A 473 21.88 9.36 -16.40
N TRP A 474 22.42 10.32 -17.16
CA TRP A 474 22.81 10.11 -18.56
C TRP A 474 23.93 9.07 -18.69
N GLN A 475 24.93 9.12 -17.81
CA GLN A 475 26.03 8.16 -17.80
C GLN A 475 25.54 6.75 -17.50
N ASP A 476 24.70 6.57 -16.46
CA ASP A 476 24.14 5.27 -16.09
C ASP A 476 23.26 4.71 -17.22
N GLN A 477 22.42 5.54 -17.83
CA GLN A 477 21.57 5.12 -18.95
C GLN A 477 22.42 4.72 -20.17
N ALA A 478 23.42 5.52 -20.55
CA ALA A 478 24.30 5.22 -21.66
C ALA A 478 25.10 3.93 -21.40
N LYS A 479 25.61 3.75 -20.18
CA LYS A 479 26.32 2.54 -19.76
C LYS A 479 25.43 1.30 -19.92
N LEU A 480 24.20 1.34 -19.42
CA LEU A 480 23.26 0.23 -19.56
C LEU A 480 22.99 -0.16 -21.02
N VAL A 481 22.80 0.82 -21.91
CA VAL A 481 22.54 0.54 -23.34
C VAL A 481 23.79 -0.01 -24.06
N CYS A 482 24.98 0.37 -23.60
CA CYS A 482 26.25 -0.18 -24.10
C CYS A 482 26.52 -1.60 -23.58
N THR A 483 26.03 -1.96 -22.39
CA THR A 483 26.42 -3.22 -21.73
C THR A 483 25.33 -4.27 -21.66
N VAL A 484 24.04 -3.94 -21.76
CA VAL A 484 22.94 -4.91 -21.69
C VAL A 484 22.39 -5.17 -23.09
N PRO A 485 22.55 -6.39 -23.66
CA PRO A 485 22.07 -6.72 -25.00
C PRO A 485 20.57 -6.49 -25.15
N GLY A 486 20.16 -5.93 -26.29
CA GLY A 486 18.75 -5.68 -26.62
C GLY A 486 18.06 -4.57 -25.81
N LEU A 487 18.78 -3.91 -24.87
CA LEU A 487 18.24 -2.80 -24.10
C LEU A 487 18.21 -1.51 -24.92
N ARG A 488 17.07 -0.81 -24.92
CA ARG A 488 16.88 0.46 -25.64
C ARG A 488 16.93 1.64 -24.68
N GLY A 489 17.19 2.85 -25.20
CA GLY A 489 17.31 4.06 -24.39
C GLY A 489 16.10 4.36 -23.49
N THR A 490 14.87 4.14 -23.97
CA THR A 490 13.66 4.31 -23.14
C THR A 490 13.62 3.33 -21.97
N HIS A 491 14.06 2.08 -22.19
CA HIS A 491 14.09 1.05 -21.13
C HIS A 491 15.19 1.33 -20.10
N ALA A 492 16.36 1.80 -20.55
CA ALA A 492 17.42 2.24 -19.66
C ALA A 492 16.98 3.42 -18.77
N GLN A 493 16.21 4.36 -19.31
CA GLN A 493 15.61 5.44 -18.51
C GLN A 493 14.64 4.90 -17.44
N LEU A 494 13.84 3.89 -17.75
CA LEU A 494 12.95 3.25 -16.76
C LEU A 494 13.72 2.53 -15.66
N LEU A 495 14.78 1.79 -16.01
CA LEU A 495 15.62 1.05 -15.06
C LEU A 495 16.36 2.00 -14.12
N VAL A 496 17.03 3.02 -14.66
CA VAL A 496 17.73 4.04 -13.84
C VAL A 496 16.74 4.78 -12.94
N GLY A 497 15.56 5.13 -13.47
CA GLY A 497 14.50 5.75 -12.69
C GLY A 497 13.94 4.88 -11.57
N ALA A 498 13.94 3.55 -11.77
CA ALA A 498 13.60 2.55 -10.76
C ALA A 498 14.75 2.21 -9.79
N GLY A 499 15.92 2.85 -9.94
CA GLY A 499 17.09 2.66 -9.06
C GLY A 499 18.10 1.61 -9.53
N TYR A 500 17.89 0.98 -10.68
CA TYR A 500 18.79 -0.02 -11.26
C TYR A 500 19.78 0.64 -12.22
N ARG A 501 20.94 1.03 -11.70
CA ARG A 501 21.93 1.88 -12.38
C ARG A 501 23.04 1.13 -13.12
N SER A 502 23.11 -0.18 -13.00
CA SER A 502 24.14 -1.02 -13.64
C SER A 502 23.63 -2.42 -14.00
N ALA A 503 24.30 -3.09 -14.94
CA ALA A 503 24.01 -4.48 -15.27
C ALA A 503 24.10 -5.39 -14.03
N ASP A 504 25.06 -5.16 -13.13
CA ASP A 504 25.20 -5.91 -11.89
C ASP A 504 24.00 -5.74 -10.94
N THR A 505 23.51 -4.51 -10.78
CA THR A 505 22.32 -4.25 -9.95
C THR A 505 21.06 -4.87 -10.53
N ILE A 506 20.97 -4.98 -11.86
CA ILE A 506 19.87 -5.68 -12.52
C ILE A 506 20.02 -7.19 -12.30
N ALA A 507 21.20 -7.75 -12.59
CA ALA A 507 21.49 -9.18 -12.46
C ALA A 507 21.39 -9.71 -11.02
N ALA A 508 21.62 -8.86 -10.01
CA ALA A 508 21.46 -9.20 -8.60
C ALA A 508 20.00 -9.08 -8.09
N ALA A 509 19.10 -8.53 -8.89
CA ALA A 509 17.72 -8.30 -8.49
C ALA A 509 16.88 -9.59 -8.54
N GLU A 510 15.98 -9.75 -7.58
CA GLU A 510 14.88 -10.71 -7.70
C GLU A 510 13.95 -10.26 -8.84
N ALA A 511 13.59 -11.19 -9.73
CA ALA A 511 12.81 -10.88 -10.93
C ALA A 511 11.49 -10.17 -10.63
N GLU A 512 10.80 -10.61 -9.58
CA GLU A 512 9.55 -10.01 -9.11
C GLU A 512 9.74 -8.56 -8.62
N LYS A 513 10.81 -8.31 -7.85
CA LYS A 513 11.13 -6.98 -7.33
C LYS A 513 11.49 -6.02 -8.45
N LEU A 514 12.33 -6.46 -9.40
CA LEU A 514 12.69 -5.68 -10.58
C LEU A 514 11.45 -5.28 -11.38
N CYS A 515 10.53 -6.22 -11.63
CA CYS A 515 9.28 -5.92 -12.33
C CYS A 515 8.44 -4.90 -11.56
N ALA A 516 8.28 -5.08 -10.25
CA ALA A 516 7.48 -4.18 -9.42
C ALA A 516 8.05 -2.75 -9.42
N ASP A 517 9.36 -2.60 -9.22
CA ASP A 517 10.04 -1.30 -9.14
C ASP A 517 10.00 -0.57 -10.49
N VAL A 518 10.25 -1.27 -11.59
CA VAL A 518 10.17 -0.71 -12.95
C VAL A 518 8.75 -0.27 -13.29
N LEU A 519 7.74 -1.09 -12.98
CA LEU A 519 6.34 -0.74 -13.22
C LEU A 519 5.87 0.43 -12.34
N ALA A 520 6.32 0.47 -11.08
CA ALA A 520 6.05 1.59 -10.17
C ALA A 520 6.67 2.89 -10.69
N PHE A 521 7.91 2.85 -11.20
CA PHE A 521 8.52 4.02 -11.83
C PHE A 521 7.82 4.41 -13.13
N ALA A 522 7.51 3.45 -14.01
CA ALA A 522 6.84 3.65 -15.29
C ALA A 522 5.48 4.36 -15.15
N THR A 523 4.78 4.12 -14.04
CA THR A 523 3.49 4.74 -13.71
C THR A 523 3.62 6.09 -12.98
N SER A 524 4.83 6.52 -12.62
CA SER A 524 5.09 7.85 -12.04
C SER A 524 5.05 8.96 -13.11
N PRO A 525 4.89 10.24 -12.74
CA PRO A 525 4.97 11.35 -13.70
C PRO A 525 6.32 11.45 -14.43
N ALA A 526 7.42 10.98 -13.82
CA ALA A 526 8.71 10.90 -14.49
C ALA A 526 8.73 9.75 -15.52
N GLY A 527 8.25 8.56 -15.14
CA GLY A 527 8.13 7.42 -16.04
C GLY A 527 7.15 7.65 -17.20
N GLN A 528 6.01 8.30 -16.96
CA GLN A 528 5.05 8.66 -18.01
C GLN A 528 5.61 9.69 -18.99
N ARG A 529 6.50 10.59 -18.54
CA ARG A 529 7.26 11.47 -19.44
C ARG A 529 8.23 10.67 -20.31
N VAL A 530 8.91 9.68 -19.75
CA VAL A 530 9.78 8.74 -20.49
C VAL A 530 8.97 7.95 -21.53
N LEU A 531 7.80 7.44 -21.13
CA LEU A 531 6.88 6.67 -21.98
C LEU A 531 6.07 7.52 -22.95
N ARG A 532 6.12 8.86 -22.83
CA ARG A 532 5.28 9.80 -23.60
C ARG A 532 3.78 9.49 -23.50
N ASN A 533 3.32 9.18 -22.29
CA ASN A 533 1.96 8.71 -21.98
C ASN A 533 1.57 7.39 -22.67
N GLY A 534 2.54 6.59 -23.10
CA GLY A 534 2.31 5.24 -23.62
C GLY A 534 2.23 4.20 -22.51
N ASP A 535 1.93 2.97 -22.92
CA ASP A 535 1.79 1.85 -21.99
C ASP A 535 3.14 1.46 -21.35
N PRO A 536 3.15 1.04 -20.07
CA PRO A 536 4.33 0.50 -19.44
C PRO A 536 4.76 -0.83 -20.11
N PRO A 537 6.05 -1.20 -20.02
CA PRO A 537 6.53 -2.49 -20.51
C PRO A 537 5.82 -3.64 -19.77
N ASP A 538 5.54 -4.73 -20.48
CA ASP A 538 5.03 -5.94 -19.84
C ASP A 538 6.11 -6.65 -19.01
N ILE A 539 5.67 -7.59 -18.16
CA ILE A 539 6.54 -8.33 -17.23
C ILE A 539 7.58 -9.16 -17.98
N GLU A 540 7.20 -9.82 -19.07
CA GLU A 540 8.11 -10.67 -19.85
C GLU A 540 9.21 -9.84 -20.51
N LYS A 541 8.88 -8.60 -20.91
CA LYS A 541 9.86 -7.65 -21.42
C LYS A 541 10.88 -7.24 -20.37
N ILE A 542 10.45 -7.01 -19.12
CA ILE A 542 11.34 -6.64 -18.02
C ILE A 542 12.22 -7.84 -17.63
N LYS A 543 11.65 -9.05 -17.54
CA LYS A 543 12.41 -10.29 -17.31
C LYS A 543 13.46 -10.52 -18.40
N GLY A 544 13.13 -10.23 -19.66
CA GLY A 544 14.11 -10.30 -20.75
C GLY A 544 15.32 -9.38 -20.55
N TRP A 545 15.16 -8.23 -19.88
CA TRP A 545 16.31 -7.37 -19.53
C TRP A 545 17.14 -7.94 -18.38
N LEU A 546 16.51 -8.63 -17.43
CA LEU A 546 17.20 -9.35 -16.37
C LEU A 546 18.05 -10.49 -16.93
N GLU A 547 17.48 -11.31 -17.80
CA GLU A 547 18.20 -12.39 -18.48
C GLU A 547 19.36 -11.86 -19.33
N ALA A 548 19.16 -10.75 -20.04
CA ALA A 548 20.22 -10.08 -20.79
C ALA A 548 21.33 -9.52 -19.88
N ALA A 549 21.01 -9.04 -18.68
CA ALA A 549 22.02 -8.59 -17.72
C ALA A 549 22.79 -9.77 -17.10
N LEU A 550 22.11 -10.88 -16.82
CA LEU A 550 22.71 -12.12 -16.30
C LEU A 550 23.70 -12.73 -17.30
N SER A 551 23.37 -12.71 -18.60
CA SER A 551 24.26 -13.25 -19.64
C SER A 551 25.57 -12.47 -19.77
N VAL A 552 25.54 -11.16 -19.52
CA VAL A 552 26.74 -10.29 -19.50
C VAL A 552 27.61 -10.57 -18.29
N LYS A 553 27.01 -10.89 -17.14
CA LYS A 553 27.75 -11.24 -15.91
C LYS A 553 28.42 -12.62 -16.00
N ALA A 554 27.85 -13.52 -16.80
CA ALA A 554 28.35 -14.89 -16.99
C ALA A 554 29.44 -14.99 -18.08
N ALA A 555 29.54 -13.96 -18.95
CA ALA A 555 30.56 -13.81 -19.98
C ALA A 555 31.78 -13.06 -19.44
#